data_AF-A0A925DPV9-F1
#
_entry.id   AF-A0A925DPV9-F1
#
_cell.length_a   1.000
_cell.length_b   1.000
_cell.length_c   1.000
_cell.angle_alpha   90.00
_cell.angle_beta   90.00
_cell.angle_gamma   90.00
#
_symmetry.space_group_name_H-M   'P 1'
#
loop_
_entity.id
_entity.type
_entity.pdbx_description
1 polymer ?
#
loop_
_entity_poly.entity_id
_entity_poly.type
_entity_poly.pdbx_seq_one_letter_code
_entity_poly.pdbx_strand_id
1 'polypeptide(L)'
;ICAGQTANLSANGNGGNNALTYTWASGTAPGTGTAVTASPATTTTYTVTLTDGCGTAAVTDSVVVTVNPLPVLNITTNIQNGCAPVCVDFTVLTMGCPVYTTYWTFPDGTNFSGAPGDPVAPNICFTVAGIYGGTVLVTDTNGCTNTFTNNNLVTVYPVPNADFSFGPQPASVLNPTIDFTDLTTGATISNWDWNFGNIEDSASAQQNPSFTYTDAGTYNVNLIVTTINGCIDSISYPVIIDPEFVIYVPNAFSPNADDVNDMFFPKGLGIDTDNYQMWIYDRWGNMIFTSDEWTKGWNGRVAGHDEIVQQDVYVWKIKLNTYKGEKKSYVGHVTVVK
;
A
#
# COMPACT_ATOMS: atom_id res chain seq x y z
N ILE A 1 46.24 -24.77 5.72
CA ILE A 1 45.10 -25.40 4.99
C ILE A 1 43.82 -25.19 5.79
N CYS A 2 42.64 -25.33 5.18
CA CYS A 2 41.36 -25.27 5.90
C CYS A 2 40.98 -26.63 6.48
N ALA A 3 40.13 -26.65 7.50
CA ALA A 3 39.61 -27.89 8.07
C ALA A 3 39.01 -28.80 6.98
N GLY A 4 39.40 -30.07 6.97
CA GLY A 4 38.98 -31.05 5.96
C GLY A 4 39.82 -31.08 4.67
N GLN A 5 40.78 -30.17 4.48
CA GLN A 5 41.71 -30.21 3.36
C GLN A 5 42.94 -31.08 3.64
N THR A 6 43.74 -31.30 2.59
CA THR A 6 45.00 -32.05 2.66
C THR A 6 46.20 -31.16 2.32
N ALA A 7 47.36 -31.45 2.89
CA ALA A 7 48.66 -30.85 2.56
C ALA A 7 49.62 -31.92 2.03
N ASN A 8 50.35 -31.59 0.97
CA ASN A 8 51.43 -32.45 0.48
C ASN A 8 52.73 -32.08 1.21
N LEU A 9 53.35 -33.07 1.84
CA LEU A 9 54.61 -32.95 2.56
C LEU A 9 55.70 -33.65 1.74
N SER A 10 56.88 -33.04 1.64
CA SER A 10 58.03 -33.64 0.98
C SER A 10 59.30 -33.41 1.78
N ALA A 11 60.21 -34.37 1.76
CA ALA A 11 61.52 -34.27 2.38
C ALA A 11 62.60 -34.69 1.38
N ASN A 12 63.75 -34.03 1.46
CA ASN A 12 64.94 -34.36 0.67
C ASN A 12 66.13 -34.51 1.63
N GLY A 13 66.70 -35.70 1.67
CA GLY A 13 67.92 -35.99 2.40
C GLY A 13 69.10 -36.19 1.46
N ASN A 14 70.29 -35.78 1.90
CA ASN A 14 71.55 -36.05 1.20
C ASN A 14 72.55 -36.70 2.17
N GLY A 15 73.49 -37.47 1.63
CA GLY A 15 74.46 -38.27 2.39
C GLY A 15 74.01 -39.70 2.65
N GLY A 16 74.68 -40.36 3.60
CA GLY A 16 74.47 -41.78 3.91
C GLY A 16 75.30 -42.71 3.04
N ASN A 17 75.52 -43.93 3.53
CA ASN A 17 76.31 -44.95 2.80
C ASN A 17 75.44 -45.81 1.86
N ASN A 18 74.12 -45.60 1.85
CA ASN A 18 73.11 -46.42 1.18
C ASN A 18 71.85 -45.61 0.83
N ALA A 19 70.89 -46.25 0.17
CA ALA A 19 69.58 -45.65 -0.14
C ALA A 19 68.86 -45.19 1.14
N LEU A 20 68.47 -43.91 1.16
CA LEU A 20 67.78 -43.30 2.29
C LEU A 20 66.32 -43.77 2.38
N THR A 21 65.90 -44.17 3.58
CA THR A 21 64.52 -44.51 3.89
C THR A 21 63.86 -43.37 4.66
N TYR A 22 62.67 -42.97 4.24
CA TYR A 22 61.90 -41.87 4.82
C TYR A 22 60.67 -42.44 5.53
N THR A 23 60.56 -42.19 6.82
CA THR A 23 59.39 -42.58 7.64
C THR A 23 58.79 -41.34 8.28
N TRP A 24 57.52 -41.06 7.99
CA TRP A 24 56.81 -39.93 8.56
C TRP A 24 56.00 -40.36 9.79
N ALA A 25 56.01 -39.54 10.84
CA ALA A 25 55.27 -39.73 12.07
C ALA A 25 54.26 -38.58 12.29
N SER A 26 53.16 -38.90 13.03
CA SER A 26 51.96 -38.10 13.36
C SER A 26 50.79 -38.14 12.33
N GLY A 27 49.54 -38.13 12.83
CA GLY A 27 48.29 -38.69 12.26
C GLY A 27 47.74 -38.24 10.89
N THR A 28 46.54 -38.77 10.59
CA THR A 28 45.83 -38.93 9.29
C THR A 28 46.42 -38.16 8.10
N ALA A 29 47.31 -38.67 7.24
CA ALA A 29 47.85 -40.01 7.15
C ALA A 29 49.33 -39.97 6.67
N PRO A 30 50.32 -40.10 7.57
CA PRO A 30 51.73 -40.21 7.20
C PRO A 30 52.03 -41.63 6.70
N GLY A 31 53.09 -41.78 5.92
CA GLY A 31 53.51 -43.05 5.34
C GLY A 31 55.03 -43.09 5.16
N THR A 32 55.49 -43.90 4.21
CA THR A 32 56.90 -43.98 3.84
C THR A 32 57.13 -43.41 2.45
N GLY A 33 58.24 -42.72 2.25
CA GLY A 33 58.62 -42.15 0.96
C GLY A 33 59.01 -40.68 1.03
N THR A 34 59.53 -40.17 -0.08
CA THR A 34 60.02 -38.79 -0.20
C THR A 34 58.90 -37.75 -0.15
N ALA A 35 57.65 -38.15 -0.39
CA ALA A 35 56.47 -37.31 -0.24
C ALA A 35 55.29 -38.10 0.34
N VAL A 36 54.48 -37.45 1.17
CA VAL A 36 53.26 -37.98 1.78
C VAL A 36 52.15 -36.94 1.79
N THR A 37 50.88 -37.37 1.87
CA THR A 37 49.73 -36.46 1.95
C THR A 37 49.14 -36.50 3.36
N ALA A 38 49.19 -35.35 4.04
CA ALA A 38 48.64 -35.15 5.37
C ALA A 38 47.21 -34.57 5.28
N SER A 39 46.29 -35.07 6.11
CA SER A 39 44.90 -34.60 6.28
C SER A 39 44.58 -34.40 7.78
N PRO A 40 45.29 -33.50 8.49
CA PRO A 40 45.10 -33.32 9.93
C PRO A 40 43.75 -32.67 10.26
N ALA A 41 43.10 -33.13 11.33
CA ALA A 41 41.84 -32.54 11.82
C ALA A 41 42.06 -31.20 12.56
N THR A 42 43.22 -31.04 13.21
CA THR A 42 43.66 -29.85 13.93
C THR A 42 45.11 -29.54 13.59
N THR A 43 45.60 -28.33 13.86
CA THR A 43 47.01 -27.99 13.66
C THR A 43 47.93 -29.05 14.27
N THR A 44 48.74 -29.69 13.42
CA THR A 44 49.53 -30.89 13.78
C THR A 44 50.95 -30.75 13.25
N THR A 45 51.92 -31.18 14.06
CA THR A 45 53.34 -31.23 13.69
C THR A 45 53.69 -32.61 13.16
N TYR A 46 54.17 -32.66 11.91
CA TYR A 46 54.64 -33.87 11.25
C TYR A 46 56.15 -33.99 11.33
N THR A 47 56.66 -35.14 11.74
CA THR A 47 58.09 -35.40 11.87
C THR A 47 58.51 -36.45 10.85
N VAL A 48 59.50 -36.15 10.01
CA VAL A 48 60.14 -37.13 9.12
C VAL A 48 61.40 -37.65 9.81
N THR A 49 61.61 -38.97 9.73
CA THR A 49 62.83 -39.64 10.17
C THR A 49 63.51 -40.27 8.97
N LEU A 50 64.79 -39.97 8.78
CA LEU A 50 65.63 -40.51 7.71
C LEU A 50 66.62 -41.51 8.29
N THR A 51 66.75 -42.67 7.63
CA THR A 51 67.75 -43.70 7.96
C THR A 51 68.46 -44.21 6.72
N ASP A 52 69.75 -44.56 6.85
CA ASP A 52 70.56 -45.12 5.76
C ASP A 52 70.77 -46.64 5.88
N GLY A 53 70.14 -47.30 6.87
CA GLY A 53 70.22 -48.74 7.09
C GLY A 53 71.60 -49.27 7.56
N CYS A 54 72.60 -48.40 7.74
CA CYS A 54 73.99 -48.77 8.06
C CYS A 54 74.41 -48.49 9.51
N GLY A 55 73.44 -48.28 10.41
CA GLY A 55 73.71 -48.07 11.84
C GLY A 55 74.18 -46.64 12.19
N THR A 56 74.17 -45.70 11.24
CA THR A 56 74.25 -44.27 11.55
C THR A 56 73.00 -43.82 12.30
N ALA A 57 73.13 -42.82 13.18
CA ALA A 57 72.00 -42.30 13.93
C ALA A 57 70.96 -41.69 12.96
N ALA A 58 69.69 -42.04 13.15
CA ALA A 58 68.60 -41.47 12.38
C ALA A 58 68.54 -39.95 12.58
N VAL A 59 68.29 -39.22 11.50
CA VAL A 59 68.08 -37.76 11.54
C VAL A 59 66.61 -37.46 11.39
N THR A 60 66.11 -36.50 12.16
CA THR A 60 64.70 -36.08 12.10
C THR A 60 64.57 -34.61 11.74
N ASP A 61 63.53 -34.29 10.99
CA ASP A 61 63.08 -32.92 10.74
C ASP A 61 61.55 -32.84 10.89
N SER A 62 61.00 -31.65 11.07
CA SER A 62 59.56 -31.49 11.29
C SER A 62 58.95 -30.28 10.59
N VAL A 63 57.68 -30.41 10.22
CA VAL A 63 56.87 -29.35 9.60
C VAL A 63 55.52 -29.26 10.30
N VAL A 64 55.08 -28.03 10.59
CA VAL A 64 53.77 -27.77 11.18
C VAL A 64 52.75 -27.54 10.07
N VAL A 65 51.68 -28.33 10.06
CA VAL A 65 50.53 -28.11 9.17
C VAL A 65 49.45 -27.38 9.98
N THR A 66 49.31 -26.08 9.75
CA THR A 66 48.25 -25.26 10.36
C THR A 66 46.91 -25.52 9.70
N VAL A 67 45.92 -25.88 10.52
CA VAL A 67 44.53 -26.12 10.11
C VAL A 67 43.67 -24.96 10.60
N ASN A 68 43.17 -24.16 9.67
CA ASN A 68 42.28 -23.05 9.97
C ASN A 68 40.83 -23.57 10.05
N PRO A 69 40.07 -23.22 11.11
CA PRO A 69 38.67 -23.61 11.22
C PRO A 69 37.84 -22.96 10.09
N LEU A 70 36.75 -23.61 9.68
CA LEU A 70 35.80 -22.99 8.76
C LEU A 70 35.02 -21.89 9.49
N PRO A 71 34.68 -20.78 8.82
CA PRO A 71 33.89 -19.72 9.44
C PRO A 71 32.50 -20.23 9.83
N VAL A 72 32.07 -19.94 11.05
CA VAL A 72 30.70 -20.21 11.52
C VAL A 72 29.82 -19.02 11.17
N LEU A 73 28.75 -19.27 10.43
CA LEU A 73 27.93 -18.25 9.78
C LEU A 73 26.50 -18.27 10.32
N ASN A 74 25.92 -17.07 10.42
CA ASN A 74 24.48 -16.87 10.54
C ASN A 74 24.07 -15.67 9.67
N ILE A 75 22.82 -15.67 9.19
CA ILE A 75 22.25 -14.54 8.45
C ILE A 75 21.14 -13.92 9.31
N THR A 76 21.14 -12.60 9.41
CA THR A 76 20.03 -11.83 9.99
C THR A 76 19.58 -10.74 9.04
N THR A 77 18.37 -10.24 9.28
CA THR A 77 17.78 -9.12 8.53
C THR A 77 17.34 -8.05 9.51
N ASN A 78 17.29 -6.80 9.05
CA ASN A 78 16.71 -5.69 9.83
C ASN A 78 15.18 -5.81 9.97
N ILE A 79 14.51 -6.41 8.98
CA ILE A 79 13.06 -6.64 8.94
C ILE A 79 12.80 -8.12 8.62
N GLN A 80 11.93 -8.75 9.40
CA GLN A 80 11.55 -10.16 9.23
C GLN A 80 10.16 -10.34 8.61
N ASN A 81 9.30 -9.32 8.69
CA ASN A 81 7.98 -9.34 8.10
C ASN A 81 7.49 -7.93 7.75
N GLY A 82 6.62 -7.83 6.75
CA GLY A 82 6.03 -6.56 6.32
C GLY A 82 5.14 -6.71 5.09
N CYS A 83 4.46 -5.63 4.70
CA CYS A 83 3.58 -5.58 3.53
C CYS A 83 4.35 -5.16 2.29
N ALA A 84 4.05 -5.75 1.13
CA ALA A 84 4.71 -5.38 -0.12
C ALA A 84 4.49 -3.87 -0.45
N PRO A 85 5.52 -3.13 -0.91
CA PRO A 85 6.92 -3.50 -1.01
C PRO A 85 7.69 -3.38 0.32
N VAL A 86 8.58 -4.32 0.61
CA VAL A 86 9.49 -4.27 1.79
C VAL A 86 10.94 -4.28 1.32
N CYS A 87 11.72 -3.27 1.72
CA CYS A 87 13.17 -3.22 1.50
C CYS A 87 13.93 -3.70 2.73
N VAL A 88 14.77 -4.72 2.57
CA VAL A 88 15.43 -5.44 3.66
C VAL A 88 16.94 -5.38 3.50
N ASP A 89 17.62 -5.07 4.60
CA ASP A 89 19.08 -5.14 4.73
C ASP A 89 19.47 -6.50 5.31
N PHE A 90 20.36 -7.20 4.60
CA PHE A 90 20.88 -8.49 5.04
C PHE A 90 22.24 -8.33 5.71
N THR A 91 22.42 -8.98 6.87
CA THR A 91 23.68 -8.97 7.61
C THR A 91 24.19 -10.39 7.80
N VAL A 92 25.50 -10.59 7.60
CA VAL A 92 26.18 -11.82 8.01
C VAL A 92 26.73 -11.60 9.42
N LEU A 93 26.40 -12.52 10.33
CA LEU A 93 27.06 -12.64 11.62
C LEU A 93 28.05 -13.80 11.56
N THR A 94 29.31 -13.54 11.93
CA THR A 94 30.34 -14.58 12.02
C THR A 94 30.88 -14.70 13.44
N MET A 95 31.25 -15.92 13.82
CA MET A 95 32.00 -16.17 15.06
C MET A 95 33.40 -16.66 14.75
N GLY A 96 34.41 -16.01 15.33
CA GLY A 96 35.77 -16.54 15.40
C GLY A 96 36.68 -16.32 14.19
N CYS A 97 36.19 -15.71 13.10
CA CYS A 97 37.04 -15.36 11.94
C CYS A 97 36.61 -14.02 11.30
N PRO A 98 37.56 -13.14 10.91
CA PRO A 98 37.24 -11.94 10.14
C PRO A 98 36.77 -12.32 8.74
N VAL A 99 35.65 -11.74 8.31
CA VAL A 99 35.12 -11.91 6.95
C VAL A 99 36.00 -11.16 5.97
N TYR A 100 36.42 -11.82 4.89
CA TYR A 100 37.20 -11.22 3.82
C TYR A 100 36.37 -10.94 2.57
N THR A 101 35.51 -11.88 2.16
CA THR A 101 34.54 -11.68 1.07
C THR A 101 33.21 -12.37 1.37
N THR A 102 32.13 -11.82 0.78
CA THR A 102 30.78 -12.40 0.78
C THR A 102 30.28 -12.54 -0.66
N TYR A 103 29.57 -13.64 -0.91
CA TYR A 103 28.85 -13.86 -2.18
C TYR A 103 27.44 -14.36 -1.86
N TRP A 104 26.45 -13.53 -2.18
CA TRP A 104 25.04 -13.79 -1.94
C TRP A 104 24.37 -14.29 -3.19
N THR A 105 23.51 -15.28 -3.02
CA THR A 105 22.64 -15.82 -4.07
C THR A 105 21.23 -15.94 -3.52
N PHE A 106 20.25 -15.49 -4.30
CA PHE A 106 18.84 -15.52 -3.93
C PHE A 106 18.05 -16.44 -4.87
N PRO A 107 16.90 -16.99 -4.43
CA PRO A 107 16.11 -17.94 -5.24
C PRO A 107 15.61 -17.36 -6.57
N ASP A 108 15.52 -16.04 -6.70
CA ASP A 108 15.12 -15.34 -7.93
C ASP A 108 16.27 -15.22 -8.96
N GLY A 109 17.47 -15.70 -8.63
CA GLY A 109 18.66 -15.64 -9.46
C GLY A 109 19.47 -14.35 -9.31
N THR A 110 19.04 -13.41 -8.45
CA THR A 110 19.84 -12.22 -8.14
C THR A 110 21.03 -12.59 -7.26
N ASN A 111 22.17 -11.96 -7.55
CA ASN A 111 23.43 -12.25 -6.86
C ASN A 111 24.15 -10.94 -6.51
N PHE A 112 24.81 -10.92 -5.34
CA PHE A 112 25.60 -9.78 -4.88
C PHE A 112 26.97 -10.28 -4.40
N SER A 113 28.04 -9.61 -4.79
CA SER A 113 29.41 -10.00 -4.42
C SER A 113 30.18 -8.82 -3.82
N GLY A 114 30.79 -9.03 -2.65
CA GLY A 114 31.70 -8.06 -2.05
C GLY A 114 33.12 -8.16 -2.61
N ALA A 115 33.82 -7.02 -2.64
CA ALA A 115 35.23 -6.99 -2.97
C ALA A 115 36.08 -7.53 -1.79
N PRO A 116 37.31 -8.01 -2.02
CA PRO A 116 38.20 -8.41 -0.93
C PRO A 116 38.44 -7.30 0.08
N GLY A 117 38.07 -7.52 1.34
CA GLY A 117 38.16 -6.53 2.43
C GLY A 117 36.98 -5.56 2.51
N ASP A 118 35.96 -5.72 1.65
CA ASP A 118 34.72 -4.94 1.65
C ASP A 118 33.51 -5.88 1.45
N PRO A 119 33.11 -6.61 2.51
CA PRO A 119 31.98 -7.54 2.43
C PRO A 119 30.68 -6.78 2.19
N VAL A 120 29.99 -7.11 1.10
CA VAL A 120 28.71 -6.49 0.75
C VAL A 120 27.58 -7.09 1.59
N ALA A 121 26.76 -6.20 2.13
CA ALA A 121 25.44 -6.45 2.71
C ALA A 121 24.39 -5.97 1.71
N PRO A 122 23.63 -6.85 1.04
CA PRO A 122 22.65 -6.42 0.04
C PRO A 122 21.44 -5.77 0.70
N ASN A 123 20.91 -4.73 0.05
CA ASN A 123 19.58 -4.17 0.30
C ASN A 123 18.66 -4.60 -0.85
N ILE A 124 17.58 -5.34 -0.53
CA ILE A 124 16.68 -5.92 -1.54
C ILE A 124 15.24 -5.53 -1.22
N CYS A 125 14.53 -5.02 -2.23
CA CYS A 125 13.11 -4.68 -2.12
C CYS A 125 12.24 -5.78 -2.74
N PHE A 126 11.44 -6.44 -1.91
CA PHE A 126 10.49 -7.47 -2.32
C PHE A 126 9.13 -6.84 -2.58
N THR A 127 8.65 -6.92 -3.82
CA THR A 127 7.38 -6.32 -4.28
C THR A 127 6.22 -7.32 -4.36
N VAL A 128 6.51 -8.61 -4.24
CA VAL A 128 5.51 -9.69 -4.33
C VAL A 128 5.40 -10.36 -2.97
N ALA A 129 4.18 -10.77 -2.61
CA ALA A 129 3.96 -11.53 -1.39
C ALA A 129 4.63 -12.90 -1.48
N GLY A 130 5.27 -13.32 -0.39
CA GLY A 130 6.00 -14.57 -0.37
C GLY A 130 6.94 -14.69 0.83
N ILE A 131 7.57 -15.85 0.93
CA ILE A 131 8.62 -16.11 1.91
C ILE A 131 9.94 -16.10 1.16
N TYR A 132 10.85 -15.24 1.60
CA TYR A 132 12.14 -15.04 0.99
C TYR A 132 13.26 -15.50 1.90
N GLY A 133 14.24 -16.13 1.28
CA GLY A 133 15.47 -16.58 1.91
C GLY A 133 16.67 -16.26 1.04
N GLY A 134 17.86 -16.63 1.51
CA GLY A 134 19.10 -16.38 0.80
C GLY A 134 20.18 -17.38 1.17
N THR A 135 21.16 -17.50 0.29
CA THR A 135 22.39 -18.27 0.51
C THR A 135 23.58 -17.33 0.46
N VAL A 136 24.47 -17.41 1.45
CA VAL A 136 25.72 -16.67 1.48
C VAL A 136 26.90 -17.64 1.52
N LEU A 137 27.87 -17.40 0.63
CA LEU A 137 29.20 -17.98 0.67
C LEU A 137 30.14 -16.92 1.27
N VAL A 138 30.84 -17.29 2.34
CA VAL A 138 31.80 -16.41 3.03
C VAL A 138 33.19 -17.00 2.90
N THR A 139 34.16 -16.14 2.56
CA THR A 139 35.59 -16.47 2.63
C THR A 139 36.22 -15.66 3.76
N ASP A 140 36.99 -16.31 4.63
CA ASP A 140 37.76 -15.64 5.67
C ASP A 140 39.11 -15.11 5.15
N THR A 141 39.86 -14.42 6.00
CA THR A 141 41.19 -13.89 5.64
C THR A 141 42.25 -14.97 5.39
N ASN A 142 41.98 -16.22 5.77
CA ASN A 142 42.85 -17.37 5.54
C ASN A 142 42.49 -18.16 4.26
N GLY A 143 41.48 -17.69 3.51
CA GLY A 143 40.98 -18.35 2.30
C GLY A 143 40.03 -19.52 2.56
N CYS A 144 39.56 -19.71 3.80
CA CYS A 144 38.61 -20.75 4.14
C CYS A 144 37.18 -20.31 3.87
N THR A 145 36.46 -21.16 3.15
CA THR A 145 35.10 -20.86 2.69
C THR A 145 34.06 -21.69 3.43
N ASN A 146 32.93 -21.09 3.76
CA ASN A 146 31.75 -21.82 4.19
C ASN A 146 30.48 -21.22 3.59
N THR A 147 29.43 -22.02 3.46
CA THR A 147 28.14 -21.61 2.90
C THR A 147 27.05 -21.78 3.94
N PHE A 148 26.15 -20.80 4.00
CA PHE A 148 24.95 -20.87 4.84
C PHE A 148 23.72 -20.49 4.03
N THR A 149 22.65 -21.26 4.18
CA THR A 149 21.38 -21.08 3.47
C THR A 149 20.25 -21.00 4.49
N ASN A 150 19.43 -19.96 4.40
CA ASN A 150 18.18 -19.87 5.14
C ASN A 150 17.05 -19.46 4.19
N ASN A 151 16.04 -20.33 4.05
CA ASN A 151 14.93 -20.15 3.13
C ASN A 151 13.77 -19.31 3.71
N ASN A 152 13.83 -18.89 4.97
CA ASN A 152 12.76 -18.17 5.66
C ASN A 152 13.34 -17.02 6.51
N LEU A 153 13.91 -16.03 5.83
CA LEU A 153 14.47 -14.83 6.46
C LEU A 153 13.44 -13.69 6.53
N VAL A 154 12.61 -13.56 5.50
CA VAL A 154 11.64 -12.47 5.36
C VAL A 154 10.31 -13.02 4.88
N THR A 155 9.22 -12.63 5.55
CA THR A 155 7.84 -12.90 5.08
C THR A 155 7.19 -11.61 4.59
N VAL A 156 6.84 -11.56 3.31
CA VAL A 156 6.17 -10.41 2.69
C VAL A 156 4.70 -10.73 2.51
N TYR A 157 3.84 -9.92 3.11
CA TYR A 157 2.40 -10.07 3.06
C TYR A 157 1.80 -9.34 1.85
N PRO A 158 0.73 -9.87 1.25
CA PRO A 158 0.02 -9.19 0.17
C PRO A 158 -0.70 -7.95 0.70
N VAL A 159 -0.66 -6.88 -0.09
CA VAL A 159 -1.49 -5.69 0.13
C VAL A 159 -2.87 -5.96 -0.47
N PRO A 160 -3.96 -5.61 0.23
CA PRO A 160 -5.30 -5.73 -0.36
C PRO A 160 -5.45 -4.75 -1.52
N ASN A 161 -6.34 -5.04 -2.45
CA ASN A 161 -6.79 -4.10 -3.47
C ASN A 161 -8.20 -3.68 -3.09
N ALA A 162 -8.32 -2.53 -2.43
CA ALA A 162 -9.57 -2.00 -1.90
C ALA A 162 -10.48 -1.58 -3.05
N ASP A 163 -11.71 -2.08 -3.05
CA ASP A 163 -12.72 -1.70 -4.02
C ASP A 163 -14.11 -1.87 -3.39
N PHE A 164 -15.09 -1.11 -3.88
CA PHE A 164 -16.47 -1.29 -3.48
C PHE A 164 -17.45 -0.82 -4.55
N SER A 165 -18.66 -1.39 -4.47
CA SER A 165 -19.82 -0.92 -5.23
C SER A 165 -20.87 -0.37 -4.29
N PHE A 166 -21.76 0.46 -4.80
CA PHE A 166 -22.83 1.08 -4.04
C PHE A 166 -24.04 1.36 -4.92
N GLY A 167 -25.21 1.38 -4.32
CA GLY A 167 -26.44 1.73 -5.00
C GLY A 167 -27.61 1.93 -4.05
N PRO A 168 -28.69 2.59 -4.50
CA PRO A 168 -28.90 3.15 -5.85
C PRO A 168 -28.11 4.44 -6.12
N GLN A 169 -27.76 4.72 -7.38
CA GLN A 169 -27.05 5.95 -7.78
C GLN A 169 -27.53 6.42 -9.18
N PRO A 170 -28.02 7.66 -9.35
CA PRO A 170 -28.27 8.66 -8.30
C PRO A 170 -29.43 8.28 -7.37
N ALA A 171 -29.32 8.63 -6.08
CA ALA A 171 -30.43 8.57 -5.13
C ALA A 171 -31.04 9.96 -4.93
N SER A 172 -32.29 10.05 -4.49
CA SER A 172 -32.95 11.33 -4.15
C SER A 172 -32.97 11.52 -2.64
N VAL A 173 -33.01 12.78 -2.18
CA VAL A 173 -33.27 13.12 -0.77
C VAL A 173 -34.56 12.50 -0.21
N LEU A 174 -35.51 12.10 -1.06
CA LEU A 174 -36.72 11.35 -0.63
C LEU A 174 -36.44 9.87 -0.30
N ASN A 175 -35.41 9.26 -0.91
CA ASN A 175 -34.96 7.89 -0.65
C ASN A 175 -33.43 7.86 -0.57
N PRO A 176 -32.82 8.47 0.48
CA PRO A 176 -31.39 8.76 0.52
C PRO A 176 -30.55 7.61 1.11
N THR A 177 -31.11 6.40 1.20
CA THR A 177 -30.41 5.22 1.69
C THR A 177 -29.61 4.58 0.57
N ILE A 178 -28.32 4.34 0.84
CA ILE A 178 -27.35 3.72 -0.06
C ILE A 178 -26.81 2.46 0.61
N ASP A 179 -26.86 1.34 -0.11
CA ASP A 179 -26.23 0.10 0.31
C ASP A 179 -24.85 -0.02 -0.34
N PHE A 180 -23.85 -0.36 0.47
CA PHE A 180 -22.46 -0.52 0.05
C PHE A 180 -22.09 -2.01 0.09
N THR A 181 -21.33 -2.44 -0.91
CA THR A 181 -20.82 -3.82 -1.00
C THR A 181 -19.31 -3.77 -1.23
N ASP A 182 -18.58 -4.36 -0.29
CA ASP A 182 -17.13 -4.55 -0.37
C ASP A 182 -16.78 -5.50 -1.53
N LEU A 183 -15.84 -5.06 -2.36
CA LEU A 183 -15.28 -5.81 -3.49
C LEU A 183 -13.76 -5.99 -3.35
N THR A 184 -13.21 -5.77 -2.15
CA THR A 184 -11.78 -5.88 -1.88
C THR A 184 -11.24 -7.26 -2.25
N THR A 185 -10.09 -7.28 -2.93
CA THR A 185 -9.40 -8.50 -3.37
C THR A 185 -7.94 -8.53 -2.93
N GLY A 186 -7.20 -9.59 -3.27
CA GLY A 186 -5.75 -9.66 -3.08
C GLY A 186 -5.26 -10.11 -1.70
N ALA A 187 -6.08 -10.02 -0.64
CA ALA A 187 -5.72 -10.49 0.70
C ALA A 187 -6.94 -10.78 1.58
N THR A 188 -6.73 -11.49 2.69
CA THR A 188 -7.76 -11.73 3.72
C THR A 188 -7.91 -10.51 4.63
N ILE A 189 -9.09 -9.91 4.62
CA ILE A 189 -9.44 -8.70 5.39
C ILE A 189 -9.85 -9.06 6.83
N SER A 190 -9.40 -8.26 7.79
CA SER A 190 -9.73 -8.37 9.21
C SER A 190 -10.59 -7.21 9.72
N ASN A 191 -10.50 -6.03 9.08
CA ASN A 191 -11.25 -4.84 9.45
C ASN A 191 -11.63 -4.02 8.21
N TRP A 192 -12.84 -3.45 8.23
CA TRP A 192 -13.33 -2.44 7.30
C TRP A 192 -13.56 -1.16 8.09
N ASP A 193 -13.16 -0.03 7.55
CA ASP A 193 -13.38 1.30 8.13
C ASP A 193 -13.97 2.20 7.05
N TRP A 194 -15.29 2.36 7.11
CA TRP A 194 -16.06 3.19 6.21
C TRP A 194 -16.19 4.59 6.79
N ASN A 195 -16.07 5.58 5.92
CA ASN A 195 -16.45 6.97 6.18
C ASN A 195 -17.37 7.43 5.04
N PHE A 196 -18.62 7.74 5.35
CA PHE A 196 -19.64 8.07 4.35
C PHE A 196 -19.65 9.55 3.91
N GLY A 197 -18.60 10.30 4.24
CA GLY A 197 -18.38 11.68 3.79
C GLY A 197 -18.10 12.65 4.92
N ASN A 198 -18.21 13.94 4.64
CA ASN A 198 -18.02 15.03 5.60
C ASN A 198 -19.22 15.24 6.54
N ILE A 199 -19.78 14.15 7.06
CA ILE A 199 -20.90 14.13 8.01
C ILE A 199 -20.37 13.60 9.34
N GLU A 200 -20.74 14.25 10.44
CA GLU A 200 -20.40 13.80 11.80
C GLU A 200 -20.97 12.39 12.06
N ASP A 201 -20.21 11.54 12.74
CA ASP A 201 -20.59 10.17 13.09
C ASP A 201 -21.01 9.25 11.91
N SER A 202 -20.49 9.53 10.71
CA SER A 202 -20.79 8.77 9.49
C SER A 202 -19.84 7.58 9.22
N ALA A 203 -19.45 6.86 10.27
CA ALA A 203 -18.52 5.73 10.17
C ALA A 203 -19.19 4.35 10.33
N SER A 204 -18.60 3.32 9.74
CA SER A 204 -19.02 1.92 9.97
C SER A 204 -17.86 0.95 9.90
N ALA A 205 -17.95 -0.13 10.69
CA ALA A 205 -16.99 -1.23 10.67
C ALA A 205 -17.54 -2.52 10.03
N GLN A 206 -18.76 -2.47 9.47
CA GLN A 206 -19.37 -3.61 8.78
C GLN A 206 -18.73 -3.79 7.40
N GLN A 207 -18.64 -5.04 6.93
CA GLN A 207 -18.16 -5.31 5.58
C GLN A 207 -19.07 -4.70 4.50
N ASN A 208 -20.39 -4.86 4.65
CA ASN A 208 -21.39 -4.35 3.71
C ASN A 208 -22.41 -3.48 4.46
N PRO A 209 -22.10 -2.20 4.73
CA PRO A 209 -22.98 -1.31 5.46
C PRO A 209 -24.08 -0.71 4.57
N SER A 210 -25.10 -0.17 5.22
CA SER A 210 -26.09 0.72 4.61
C SER A 210 -26.04 2.07 5.32
N PHE A 211 -26.11 3.18 4.59
CA PHE A 211 -26.07 4.52 5.15
C PHE A 211 -27.16 5.40 4.54
N THR A 212 -27.78 6.25 5.37
CA THR A 212 -28.88 7.14 4.95
C THR A 212 -28.47 8.58 5.13
N TYR A 213 -28.43 9.32 4.02
CA TYR A 213 -28.05 10.74 4.00
C TYR A 213 -29.23 11.64 4.39
N THR A 214 -28.96 12.77 5.06
CA THR A 214 -30.00 13.73 5.49
C THR A 214 -30.27 14.82 4.46
N ASP A 215 -29.24 15.21 3.71
CA ASP A 215 -29.29 16.32 2.78
C ASP A 215 -28.87 15.90 1.37
N ALA A 216 -29.30 16.70 0.40
CA ALA A 216 -28.82 16.58 -0.96
C ALA A 216 -27.38 17.09 -1.06
N GLY A 217 -26.57 16.45 -1.90
CA GLY A 217 -25.17 16.79 -2.05
C GLY A 217 -24.36 15.70 -2.73
N THR A 218 -23.06 15.95 -2.83
CA THR A 218 -22.07 14.96 -3.26
C THR A 218 -21.18 14.65 -2.07
N TYR A 219 -21.13 13.37 -1.68
CA TYR A 219 -20.39 12.88 -0.53
C TYR A 219 -19.27 11.95 -1.00
N ASN A 220 -18.03 12.25 -0.61
CA ASN A 220 -16.89 11.38 -0.92
C ASN A 220 -16.82 10.27 0.12
N VAL A 221 -17.29 9.08 -0.24
CA VAL A 221 -17.23 7.90 0.62
C VAL A 221 -15.85 7.27 0.50
N ASN A 222 -15.21 7.01 1.64
CA ASN A 222 -13.92 6.36 1.75
C ASN A 222 -14.08 5.00 2.44
N LEU A 223 -13.47 3.97 1.87
CA LEU A 223 -13.28 2.67 2.49
C LEU A 223 -11.79 2.45 2.72
N ILE A 224 -11.41 2.20 3.97
CA ILE A 224 -10.09 1.71 4.37
C ILE A 224 -10.24 0.27 4.84
N VAL A 225 -9.45 -0.64 4.25
CA VAL A 225 -9.45 -2.06 4.62
C VAL A 225 -8.11 -2.45 5.22
N THR A 226 -8.14 -3.28 6.27
CA THR A 226 -6.94 -3.80 6.93
C THR A 226 -6.97 -5.32 6.87
N THR A 227 -5.87 -5.93 6.42
CA THR A 227 -5.71 -7.39 6.36
C THR A 227 -5.46 -8.01 7.73
N ILE A 228 -5.53 -9.32 7.84
CA ILE A 228 -5.14 -10.05 9.07
C ILE A 228 -3.66 -9.85 9.46
N ASN A 229 -2.81 -9.47 8.49
CA ASN A 229 -1.39 -9.18 8.71
C ASN A 229 -1.08 -7.68 8.86
N GLY A 230 -2.11 -6.83 8.94
CA GLY A 230 -1.96 -5.38 9.15
C GLY A 230 -1.65 -4.56 7.89
N CYS A 231 -1.66 -5.14 6.70
CA CYS A 231 -1.55 -4.40 5.44
C CYS A 231 -2.84 -3.65 5.14
N ILE A 232 -2.72 -2.42 4.64
CA ILE A 232 -3.83 -1.48 4.47
C ILE A 232 -3.90 -1.03 3.00
N ASP A 233 -5.11 -0.88 2.49
CA ASP A 233 -5.38 -0.14 1.25
C ASP A 233 -6.66 0.69 1.42
N SER A 234 -6.84 1.70 0.57
CA SER A 234 -7.99 2.61 0.65
C SER A 234 -8.48 3.05 -0.72
N ILE A 235 -9.80 3.24 -0.84
CA ILE A 235 -10.45 3.68 -2.06
C ILE A 235 -11.53 4.71 -1.73
N SER A 236 -11.81 5.63 -2.65
CA SER A 236 -12.84 6.65 -2.46
C SER A 236 -13.69 6.87 -3.72
N TYR A 237 -15.01 6.91 -3.54
CA TYR A 237 -15.97 7.19 -4.61
C TYR A 237 -16.98 8.28 -4.22
N PRO A 238 -17.41 9.12 -5.17
CA PRO A 238 -18.45 10.11 -4.94
C PRO A 238 -19.85 9.48 -5.00
N VAL A 239 -20.61 9.63 -3.91
CA VAL A 239 -22.03 9.31 -3.82
C VAL A 239 -22.84 10.60 -4.00
N ILE A 240 -23.93 10.54 -4.77
CA ILE A 240 -24.72 11.72 -5.16
C ILE A 240 -26.14 11.54 -4.66
N ILE A 241 -26.57 12.47 -3.81
CA ILE A 241 -27.94 12.58 -3.33
C ILE A 241 -28.56 13.80 -4.01
N ASP A 242 -29.48 13.54 -4.92
CA ASP A 242 -30.21 14.54 -5.69
C ASP A 242 -31.22 15.29 -4.81
N PRO A 243 -31.28 16.63 -4.89
CA PRO A 243 -32.36 17.38 -4.26
C PRO A 243 -33.71 17.09 -4.93
N GLU A 244 -34.78 17.24 -4.17
CA GLU A 244 -36.13 17.12 -4.72
C GLU A 244 -36.56 18.45 -5.38
N PHE A 245 -37.19 18.35 -6.56
CA PHE A 245 -37.85 19.49 -7.17
C PHE A 245 -39.24 19.67 -6.55
N VAL A 246 -39.47 20.81 -5.90
CA VAL A 246 -40.80 21.19 -5.44
C VAL A 246 -41.04 22.67 -5.72
N ILE A 247 -42.24 23.00 -6.20
CA ILE A 247 -42.69 24.39 -6.34
C ILE A 247 -44.07 24.54 -5.71
N TYR A 248 -44.21 25.54 -4.87
CA TYR A 248 -45.46 26.01 -4.31
C TYR A 248 -45.73 27.41 -4.85
N VAL A 249 -46.91 27.58 -5.45
CA VAL A 249 -47.39 28.88 -5.92
C VAL A 249 -48.60 29.24 -5.05
N PRO A 250 -48.56 30.35 -4.28
CA PRO A 250 -49.72 30.79 -3.52
C PRO A 250 -50.95 31.00 -4.41
N ASN A 251 -52.14 30.99 -3.83
CA ASN A 251 -53.38 31.26 -4.55
C ASN A 251 -54.02 32.61 -4.17
N ALA A 252 -53.47 33.31 -3.17
CA ALA A 252 -53.92 34.63 -2.76
C ALA A 252 -52.79 35.41 -2.07
N PHE A 253 -52.91 36.74 -2.06
CA PHE A 253 -52.03 37.65 -1.32
C PHE A 253 -52.75 38.98 -1.05
N SER A 254 -52.25 39.76 -0.09
CA SER A 254 -52.86 40.99 0.41
C SER A 254 -51.89 42.15 0.34
N PRO A 255 -51.88 42.96 -0.75
CA PRO A 255 -50.96 44.09 -0.89
C PRO A 255 -51.45 45.31 -0.08
N ASN A 256 -51.37 45.24 1.25
CA ASN A 256 -51.83 46.28 2.19
C ASN A 256 -50.68 46.99 2.93
N ALA A 257 -49.42 46.61 2.64
CA ALA A 257 -48.19 47.13 3.24
C ALA A 257 -48.07 46.85 4.75
N ASP A 258 -48.56 45.69 5.22
CA ASP A 258 -48.39 45.22 6.60
C ASP A 258 -47.18 44.25 6.78
N ASP A 259 -46.38 44.07 5.74
CA ASP A 259 -45.26 43.13 5.60
C ASP A 259 -45.66 41.64 5.66
N VAL A 260 -46.96 41.34 5.59
CA VAL A 260 -47.51 39.98 5.65
C VAL A 260 -48.27 39.66 4.37
N ASN A 261 -47.70 38.77 3.56
CA ASN A 261 -48.28 38.36 2.27
C ASN A 261 -48.54 39.53 1.30
N ASP A 262 -47.73 40.60 1.36
CA ASP A 262 -47.81 41.75 0.46
C ASP A 262 -47.37 41.47 -0.98
N MET A 263 -46.66 40.36 -1.18
CA MET A 263 -46.12 39.97 -2.48
C MET A 263 -46.53 38.56 -2.87
N PHE A 264 -46.91 38.41 -4.13
CA PHE A 264 -47.12 37.14 -4.78
C PHE A 264 -45.85 36.67 -5.49
N PHE A 265 -45.25 35.58 -5.00
CA PHE A 265 -44.14 34.90 -5.65
C PHE A 265 -44.15 33.40 -5.29
N PRO A 266 -43.67 32.53 -6.18
CA PRO A 266 -43.50 31.12 -5.89
C PRO A 266 -42.40 30.87 -4.85
N LYS A 267 -42.49 29.74 -4.15
CA LYS A 267 -41.44 29.21 -3.26
C LYS A 267 -41.14 27.77 -3.67
N GLY A 268 -39.91 27.28 -3.46
CA GLY A 268 -39.53 25.95 -3.94
C GLY A 268 -38.07 25.61 -3.75
N LEU A 269 -37.74 24.35 -4.05
CA LEU A 269 -36.38 23.77 -4.04
C LEU A 269 -36.10 23.12 -5.40
N GLY A 270 -34.81 22.99 -5.74
CA GLY A 270 -34.38 22.35 -6.99
C GLY A 270 -34.70 23.16 -8.26
N ILE A 271 -34.72 24.49 -8.15
CA ILE A 271 -35.02 25.41 -9.26
C ILE A 271 -33.74 26.07 -9.73
N ASP A 272 -33.52 26.08 -11.04
CA ASP A 272 -32.48 26.88 -11.67
C ASP A 272 -32.97 28.33 -11.74
N THR A 273 -32.43 29.18 -10.86
CA THR A 273 -32.86 30.57 -10.69
C THR A 273 -32.52 31.44 -11.90
N ASP A 274 -31.57 31.05 -12.74
CA ASP A 274 -31.15 31.83 -13.92
C ASP A 274 -32.09 31.61 -15.11
N ASN A 275 -32.91 30.56 -15.06
CA ASN A 275 -33.86 30.20 -16.11
C ASN A 275 -35.31 30.27 -15.61
N TYR A 276 -35.62 31.22 -14.76
CA TYR A 276 -36.97 31.47 -14.22
C TYR A 276 -37.65 32.65 -14.91
N GLN A 277 -38.94 32.52 -15.21
CA GLN A 277 -39.79 33.60 -15.72
C GLN A 277 -41.22 33.47 -15.16
N MET A 278 -41.77 34.57 -14.68
CA MET A 278 -43.14 34.70 -14.19
C MET A 278 -43.85 35.85 -14.89
N TRP A 279 -45.09 35.62 -15.31
CA TRP A 279 -46.00 36.61 -15.87
C TRP A 279 -47.31 36.61 -15.12
N ILE A 280 -47.89 37.80 -14.94
CA ILE A 280 -49.26 37.99 -14.45
C ILE A 280 -50.08 38.68 -15.53
N TYR A 281 -51.29 38.19 -15.73
CA TYR A 281 -52.24 38.69 -16.71
C TYR A 281 -53.54 39.13 -16.02
N ASP A 282 -54.14 40.19 -16.53
CA ASP A 282 -55.50 40.59 -16.18
C ASP A 282 -56.55 39.65 -16.81
N ARG A 283 -57.82 39.89 -16.48
CA ARG A 283 -58.96 39.10 -17.00
C ARG A 283 -59.16 39.19 -18.52
N TRP A 284 -58.53 40.15 -19.18
CA TRP A 284 -58.60 40.35 -20.63
C TRP A 284 -57.39 39.73 -21.36
N GLY A 285 -56.42 39.19 -20.61
CA GLY A 285 -55.20 38.58 -21.15
C GLY A 285 -54.05 39.56 -21.36
N ASN A 286 -54.15 40.81 -20.89
CA ASN A 286 -53.03 41.75 -20.95
C ASN A 286 -52.03 41.41 -19.84
N MET A 287 -50.75 41.40 -20.19
CA MET A 287 -49.67 41.22 -19.22
C MET A 287 -49.52 42.48 -18.36
N ILE A 288 -49.69 42.35 -17.05
CA ILE A 288 -49.60 43.48 -16.10
C ILE A 288 -48.36 43.42 -15.21
N PHE A 289 -47.69 42.27 -15.14
CA PHE A 289 -46.42 42.10 -14.43
C PHE A 289 -45.59 41.00 -15.10
N THR A 290 -44.26 41.16 -15.06
CA THR A 290 -43.30 40.12 -15.44
C THR A 290 -42.09 40.19 -14.52
N SER A 291 -41.49 39.04 -14.26
CA SER A 291 -40.21 38.94 -13.56
C SER A 291 -39.42 37.73 -14.06
N ASP A 292 -38.12 37.90 -14.16
CA ASP A 292 -37.11 36.87 -14.39
C ASP A 292 -36.24 36.62 -13.14
N GLU A 293 -36.55 37.26 -12.02
CA GLU A 293 -35.83 37.15 -10.75
C GLU A 293 -36.64 36.29 -9.79
N TRP A 294 -36.08 35.16 -9.33
CA TRP A 294 -36.77 34.22 -8.43
C TRP A 294 -37.31 34.88 -7.14
N THR A 295 -36.61 35.88 -6.62
CA THR A 295 -36.95 36.57 -5.36
C THR A 295 -37.90 37.75 -5.53
N LYS A 296 -38.27 38.11 -6.76
CA LYS A 296 -39.07 39.30 -7.06
C LYS A 296 -40.53 38.94 -7.31
N GLY A 297 -41.35 39.24 -6.31
CA GLY A 297 -42.79 39.03 -6.37
C GLY A 297 -43.57 40.19 -6.97
N TRP A 298 -44.82 39.88 -7.33
CA TRP A 298 -45.80 40.88 -7.72
C TRP A 298 -46.46 41.47 -6.47
N ASN A 299 -46.38 42.78 -6.31
CA ASN A 299 -46.96 43.52 -5.18
C ASN A 299 -48.38 44.05 -5.45
N GLY A 300 -49.07 43.50 -6.46
CA GLY A 300 -50.41 43.93 -6.82
C GLY A 300 -50.47 45.20 -7.66
N ARG A 301 -49.35 45.75 -8.15
CA ARG A 301 -49.34 46.93 -9.03
C ARG A 301 -49.16 46.55 -10.49
N VAL A 302 -49.76 47.31 -11.40
CA VAL A 302 -49.46 47.19 -12.83
C VAL A 302 -48.05 47.73 -13.09
N ALA A 303 -47.27 47.06 -13.92
CA ALA A 303 -45.92 47.50 -14.27
C ALA A 303 -45.92 48.96 -14.76
N GLY A 304 -45.13 49.82 -14.09
CA GLY A 304 -45.04 51.25 -14.41
C GLY A 304 -46.16 52.13 -13.84
N HIS A 305 -47.05 51.60 -12.99
CA HIS A 305 -48.13 52.34 -12.34
C HIS A 305 -48.09 52.24 -10.81
N ASP A 306 -48.50 53.33 -10.14
CA ASP A 306 -48.56 53.44 -8.68
C ASP A 306 -49.93 53.04 -8.10
N GLU A 307 -50.80 52.42 -8.89
CA GLU A 307 -52.11 51.96 -8.44
C GLU A 307 -52.09 50.44 -8.20
N ILE A 308 -52.68 50.02 -7.09
CA ILE A 308 -52.93 48.61 -6.81
C ILE A 308 -54.13 48.18 -7.63
N VAL A 309 -54.03 47.01 -8.26
CA VAL A 309 -55.11 46.44 -9.06
C VAL A 309 -56.37 46.19 -8.22
N GLN A 310 -57.52 46.09 -8.88
CA GLN A 310 -58.78 45.77 -8.22
C GLN A 310 -58.73 44.39 -7.54
N GLN A 311 -59.52 44.22 -6.49
CA GLN A 311 -59.75 42.94 -5.83
C GLN A 311 -60.45 41.98 -6.80
N ASP A 312 -59.71 41.07 -7.40
CA ASP A 312 -60.18 40.15 -8.44
C ASP A 312 -59.20 38.96 -8.57
N VAL A 313 -59.50 38.06 -9.50
CA VAL A 313 -58.66 36.91 -9.85
C VAL A 313 -57.80 37.23 -11.07
N TYR A 314 -56.50 36.99 -10.94
CA TYR A 314 -55.49 37.21 -11.99
C TYR A 314 -54.88 35.88 -12.40
N VAL A 315 -54.51 35.76 -13.68
CA VAL A 315 -53.87 34.55 -14.21
C VAL A 315 -52.36 34.72 -14.12
N TRP A 316 -51.67 33.71 -13.60
CA TRP A 316 -50.21 33.69 -13.62
C TRP A 316 -49.70 32.55 -14.49
N LYS A 317 -48.53 32.77 -15.08
CA LYS A 317 -47.78 31.76 -15.80
C LYS A 317 -46.34 31.78 -15.32
N ILE A 318 -45.81 30.61 -15.00
CA ILE A 318 -44.41 30.43 -14.65
C ILE A 318 -43.78 29.46 -15.65
N LYS A 319 -42.58 29.81 -16.13
CA LYS A 319 -41.67 28.90 -16.82
C LYS A 319 -40.37 28.87 -16.04
N LEU A 320 -39.84 27.68 -15.82
CA LEU A 320 -38.56 27.50 -15.15
C LEU A 320 -37.82 26.28 -15.68
N ASN A 321 -36.51 26.25 -15.47
CA ASN A 321 -35.76 25.00 -15.50
C ASN A 321 -35.62 24.46 -14.07
N THR A 322 -35.65 23.15 -13.90
CA THR A 322 -35.16 22.52 -12.67
C THR A 322 -33.63 22.59 -12.65
N TYR A 323 -33.03 22.32 -11.49
CA TYR A 323 -31.56 22.23 -11.37
C TYR A 323 -30.93 21.15 -12.27
N LYS A 324 -31.73 20.18 -12.77
CA LYS A 324 -31.33 19.18 -13.78
C LYS A 324 -31.50 19.65 -15.23
N GLY A 325 -31.90 20.90 -15.45
CA GLY A 325 -32.18 21.47 -16.78
C GLY A 325 -33.53 21.07 -17.38
N GLU A 326 -34.42 20.41 -16.63
CA GLU A 326 -35.75 20.06 -17.13
C GLU A 326 -36.64 21.30 -17.21
N LYS A 327 -37.25 21.55 -18.37
CA LYS A 327 -38.18 22.66 -18.56
C LYS A 327 -39.54 22.34 -17.95
N LYS A 328 -40.02 23.19 -17.05
CA LYS A 328 -41.38 23.12 -16.47
C LYS A 328 -42.16 24.38 -16.82
N SER A 329 -43.48 24.23 -16.99
CA SER A 329 -44.38 25.37 -17.13
C SER A 329 -45.64 25.15 -16.31
N TYR A 330 -46.01 26.15 -15.54
CA TYR A 330 -47.18 26.16 -14.68
C TYR A 330 -48.07 27.33 -15.05
N VAL A 331 -49.38 27.12 -14.96
CA VAL A 331 -50.40 28.15 -15.13
C VAL A 331 -51.40 27.98 -14.01
N GLY A 332 -51.81 29.10 -13.41
CA GLY A 332 -52.83 29.10 -12.38
C GLY A 332 -53.41 30.47 -12.20
N HIS A 333 -54.07 30.65 -11.05
CA HIS A 333 -54.68 31.92 -10.70
C HIS A 333 -54.25 32.37 -9.30
N VAL A 334 -54.28 33.67 -9.08
CA VAL A 334 -54.06 34.31 -7.78
C VAL A 334 -55.17 35.30 -7.52
N THR A 335 -55.74 35.26 -6.32
CA THR A 335 -56.74 36.21 -5.87
C THR A 335 -56.07 37.35 -5.11
N VAL A 336 -56.26 38.58 -5.57
CA VAL A 336 -55.90 39.76 -4.77
C VAL A 336 -57.01 39.94 -3.75
N VAL A 337 -56.66 39.95 -2.46
CA VAL A 337 -57.58 40.24 -1.35
C VAL A 337 -57.13 41.50 -0.63
N LYS A 338 -58.06 42.25 -0.06
CA LYS A 338 -57.80 43.50 0.65
C LYS A 338 -58.41 43.47 2.03
#